data_AF-Q0CFF6-F1
#
_entry.id   AF-Q0CFF6-F1
#
_cell.length_a   1.000
_cell.length_b   1.000
_cell.length_c   1.000
_cell.angle_alpha   90.00
_cell.angle_beta   90.00
_cell.angle_gamma   90.00
#
_symmetry.space_group_name_H-M   'P 1'
#
loop_
_entity.id
_entity.type
_entity.pdbx_description
1 polymer ?
#
loop_
_entity_poly.entity_id
_entity_poly.type
_entity_poly.pdbx_seq_one_letter_code
_entity_poly.pdbx_strand_id
1 'polypeptide(L)'
;MPVSEYRTDRETTHKLETRGVFDSLANDDTQDENRSKAYAHHLARACWHGGRIVLRQTSPESEGIFDFMMELHRACNGRWDTVRHLGIEQEDLDAWLEFAGTFLSSLGNYFDDGGRKATPNVPKHALLKMASISPEATAKLEEVLEPMMATQPGRLGYPDKTSQSGFYPGTEEITKEEIEDITKLMETKKVAPENTRLRKLDQRNTSAPDDFEVFEILQASVEKDPIPQLLGDIKIGGQRQLRVLLSRGDHTKEMAKICVELSEARKYAATDEQKTALSQLIESFRTGDYEIFRSAHKTWVKDKAPPVEHCMGSLFGYRDPYGARADWLAVAGIAHPEETRKMRLLIEQSPELIRTLPWAIPDENNGKGPFEPSELDVPDFAIIHVLASVSSTVWEAMNITLDDDDGKRHGVKNLVFGNRMSLNSSPGRPCYYVHPSEAEAYMGCAHISRFIGTAIHELVGHGTGKLLAETGPGTFNFDHKNRPISPITGHPIQTWYEPGETWNSVFGKLAPTVEECRAFLVANYLADNKDILALFGYDQNSKPTSDDREYPDDGATEVPT
;
A
#
# COMPACT_ATOMS: atom_id res chain seq x y z
N MET A 1 0.02 23.61 1.37
CA MET A 1 0.65 24.45 0.32
C MET A 1 -0.30 24.52 -0.86
N PRO A 2 -0.31 25.61 -1.65
CA PRO A 2 -1.11 25.68 -2.88
C PRO A 2 -0.70 24.59 -3.86
N VAL A 3 -1.66 23.91 -4.50
CA VAL A 3 -1.35 22.87 -5.51
C VAL A 3 -0.50 23.40 -6.66
N SER A 4 -0.63 24.70 -6.98
CA SER A 4 0.14 25.37 -8.02
C SER A 4 1.66 25.36 -7.82
N GLU A 5 2.17 25.10 -6.61
CA GLU A 5 3.61 24.92 -6.38
C GLU A 5 4.15 23.60 -6.97
N TYR A 6 3.27 22.66 -7.36
CA TYR A 6 3.62 21.43 -8.08
C TYR A 6 3.53 21.57 -9.61
N ARG A 7 3.24 22.77 -10.12
CA ARG A 7 3.00 23.01 -11.56
C ARG A 7 4.25 22.70 -12.38
N THR A 8 4.11 21.80 -13.34
CA THR A 8 5.05 21.60 -14.45
C THR A 8 4.27 21.76 -15.76
N ASP A 9 4.91 22.24 -16.85
CA ASP A 9 4.29 22.41 -18.18
C ASP A 9 3.96 21.08 -18.89
N ARG A 10 3.63 20.01 -18.15
CA ARG A 10 3.59 18.61 -18.62
C ARG A 10 2.25 17.97 -18.26
N GLU A 11 1.89 16.89 -18.98
CA GLU A 11 0.66 16.13 -18.71
C GLU A 11 0.63 15.64 -17.25
N THR A 12 -0.33 16.14 -16.47
CA THR A 12 -0.54 15.77 -15.06
C THR A 12 -1.44 14.54 -14.90
N THR A 13 -2.03 14.06 -15.99
CA THR A 13 -3.00 12.96 -16.00
C THR A 13 -2.60 11.91 -17.01
N HIS A 14 -2.53 10.66 -16.57
CA HIS A 14 -2.28 9.52 -17.43
C HIS A 14 -3.44 8.54 -17.36
N LYS A 15 -3.83 8.00 -18.52
CA LYS A 15 -4.85 6.95 -18.60
C LYS A 15 -4.20 5.58 -18.47
N LEU A 16 -4.69 4.76 -17.55
CA LEU A 16 -4.30 3.36 -17.49
C LEU A 16 -4.86 2.59 -18.69
N GLU A 17 -3.97 1.93 -19.43
CA GLU A 17 -4.37 1.10 -20.56
C GLU A 17 -4.74 -0.32 -20.09
N THR A 18 -6.03 -0.64 -20.21
CA THR A 18 -6.62 -1.90 -19.72
C THR A 18 -7.45 -2.64 -20.76
N ARG A 19 -7.78 -1.99 -21.88
CA ARG A 19 -8.69 -2.58 -22.88
C ARG A 19 -8.18 -3.92 -23.41
N GLY A 20 -6.92 -3.98 -23.85
CA GLY A 20 -6.36 -5.19 -24.47
C GLY A 20 -6.44 -6.43 -23.56
N VAL A 21 -5.99 -6.28 -22.31
CA VAL A 21 -6.04 -7.36 -21.30
C VAL A 21 -7.46 -7.71 -20.87
N PHE A 22 -8.37 -6.73 -20.81
CA PHE A 22 -9.77 -6.97 -20.46
C PHE A 22 -10.50 -7.71 -21.58
N ASP A 23 -10.27 -7.31 -22.83
CA ASP A 23 -10.84 -7.96 -24.00
C ASP A 23 -10.33 -9.40 -24.14
N SER A 24 -9.06 -9.65 -23.78
CA SER A 24 -8.45 -10.99 -23.79
C SER A 24 -8.95 -11.95 -22.71
N LEU A 25 -9.77 -11.52 -21.75
CA LEU A 25 -10.34 -12.38 -20.70
C LEU A 25 -11.35 -13.45 -21.22
N ALA A 26 -11.34 -13.84 -22.51
CA ALA A 26 -12.20 -14.90 -23.04
C ALA A 26 -11.57 -15.69 -24.23
N ASN A 27 -11.40 -17.01 -24.01
CA ASN A 27 -11.44 -18.14 -24.96
C ASN A 27 -11.07 -19.48 -24.26
N ASP A 28 -11.39 -19.66 -22.97
CA ASP A 28 -11.30 -21.00 -22.35
C ASP A 28 -12.59 -21.76 -22.66
N ASP A 29 -12.47 -23.03 -23.05
CA ASP A 29 -13.49 -24.02 -23.50
C ASP A 29 -14.66 -24.29 -22.52
N THR A 30 -15.00 -23.34 -21.65
CA THR A 30 -16.12 -23.38 -20.71
C THR A 30 -17.32 -22.60 -21.27
N GLN A 31 -18.53 -23.11 -21.03
CA GLN A 31 -19.81 -22.60 -21.55
C GLN A 31 -20.19 -21.14 -21.19
N ASP A 32 -19.33 -20.38 -20.49
CA ASP A 32 -19.61 -18.99 -20.08
C ASP A 32 -18.42 -18.06 -20.41
N GLU A 33 -18.44 -17.51 -21.63
CA GLU A 33 -17.46 -16.56 -22.17
C GLU A 33 -17.26 -15.30 -21.30
N ASN A 34 -18.17 -15.01 -20.35
CA ASN A 34 -18.14 -13.80 -19.54
C ASN A 34 -17.76 -14.04 -18.07
N ARG A 35 -17.53 -15.28 -17.64
CA ARG A 35 -17.23 -15.60 -16.24
C ARG A 35 -16.08 -14.75 -15.66
N SER A 36 -14.91 -14.76 -16.31
CA SER A 36 -13.72 -14.04 -15.83
C SER A 36 -13.90 -12.52 -15.86
N LYS A 37 -14.64 -12.00 -16.84
CA LYS A 37 -14.99 -10.56 -16.93
C LYS A 37 -15.94 -10.15 -15.81
N ALA A 38 -16.93 -10.98 -15.48
CA ALA A 38 -17.84 -10.75 -14.36
C ALA A 38 -17.10 -10.83 -13.01
N TYR A 39 -16.20 -11.80 -12.85
CA TYR A 39 -15.32 -11.90 -11.69
C TYR A 39 -14.48 -10.62 -11.49
N ALA A 40 -13.78 -10.17 -12.54
CA ALA A 40 -12.99 -8.95 -12.54
C ALA A 40 -13.83 -7.70 -12.27
N HIS A 41 -15.03 -7.60 -12.84
CA HIS A 41 -15.96 -6.49 -12.62
C HIS A 41 -16.32 -6.34 -11.14
N HIS A 42 -16.75 -7.42 -10.50
CA HIS A 42 -17.18 -7.39 -9.11
C HIS A 42 -16.02 -7.16 -8.15
N LEU A 43 -14.84 -7.74 -8.40
CA LEU A 43 -13.64 -7.43 -7.63
C LEU A 43 -13.24 -5.96 -7.74
N ALA A 44 -13.23 -5.39 -8.95
CA ALA A 44 -12.92 -3.97 -9.16
C ALA A 44 -13.92 -3.05 -8.45
N ARG A 45 -15.21 -3.39 -8.45
CA ARG A 45 -16.24 -2.65 -7.70
C ARG A 45 -16.05 -2.76 -6.20
N ALA A 46 -15.69 -3.94 -5.69
CA ALA A 46 -15.35 -4.12 -4.29
C ALA A 46 -14.20 -3.19 -3.88
N CYS A 47 -13.15 -3.06 -4.71
CA CYS A 47 -12.07 -2.10 -4.46
C CYS A 47 -12.61 -0.65 -4.32
N TRP A 48 -13.40 -0.18 -5.30
CA TRP A 48 -13.94 1.20 -5.30
C TRP A 48 -14.87 1.52 -4.12
N HIS A 49 -15.58 0.53 -3.57
CA HIS A 49 -16.37 0.74 -2.37
C HIS A 49 -15.54 1.04 -1.12
N GLY A 50 -14.24 0.71 -1.12
CA GLY A 50 -13.30 1.09 -0.08
C GLY A 50 -12.83 2.55 -0.11
N GLY A 51 -13.15 3.34 -1.16
CA GLY A 51 -12.63 4.70 -1.30
C GLY A 51 -13.00 5.64 -0.14
N ARG A 52 -14.21 5.49 0.43
CA ARG A 52 -14.64 6.24 1.63
C ARG A 52 -13.93 5.82 2.92
N ILE A 53 -13.37 4.61 2.96
CA ILE A 53 -12.54 4.17 4.08
C ILE A 53 -11.24 4.98 4.05
N VAL A 54 -10.58 5.05 2.89
CA VAL A 54 -9.33 5.81 2.68
C VAL A 54 -9.52 7.31 2.95
N LEU A 55 -10.60 7.90 2.45
CA LEU A 55 -10.94 9.32 2.73
C LEU A 55 -11.02 9.56 4.24
N ARG A 56 -11.71 8.67 4.97
CA ARG A 56 -11.92 8.79 6.42
C ARG A 56 -10.66 8.50 7.23
N GLN A 57 -9.77 7.64 6.74
CA GLN A 57 -8.43 7.40 7.31
C GLN A 57 -7.48 8.58 7.05
N THR A 58 -7.76 9.42 6.06
CA THR A 58 -6.92 10.58 5.72
C THR A 58 -7.16 11.79 6.62
N SER A 59 -8.36 12.36 6.60
CA SER A 59 -8.68 13.56 7.38
C SER A 59 -10.19 13.68 7.65
N PRO A 60 -10.60 14.39 8.71
CA PRO A 60 -12.03 14.61 9.02
C PRO A 60 -12.80 15.28 7.87
N GLU A 61 -12.17 16.16 7.10
CA GLU A 61 -12.82 16.91 6.03
C GLU A 61 -12.85 16.19 4.67
N SER A 62 -12.05 15.13 4.48
CA SER A 62 -11.88 14.48 3.18
C SER A 62 -13.20 13.98 2.58
N GLU A 63 -14.08 13.32 3.35
CA GLU A 63 -15.35 12.86 2.80
C GLU A 63 -16.26 14.01 2.34
N GLY A 64 -16.30 15.11 3.08
CA GLY A 64 -17.14 16.25 2.69
C GLY A 64 -16.56 17.01 1.49
N ILE A 65 -15.23 17.07 1.35
CA ILE A 65 -14.57 17.59 0.14
C ILE A 65 -14.95 16.72 -1.08
N PHE A 66 -14.87 15.39 -0.94
CA PHE A 66 -15.31 14.45 -1.98
C PHE A 66 -16.79 14.68 -2.36
N ASP A 67 -17.66 14.80 -1.37
CA ASP A 67 -19.10 15.03 -1.59
C ASP A 67 -19.34 16.35 -2.33
N PHE A 68 -18.64 17.43 -1.96
CA PHE A 68 -18.73 18.71 -2.67
C PHE A 68 -18.29 18.59 -4.14
N MET A 69 -17.19 17.88 -4.41
CA MET A 69 -16.74 17.62 -5.79
C MET A 69 -17.79 16.85 -6.59
N MET A 70 -18.42 15.84 -5.99
CA MET A 70 -19.46 15.04 -6.63
C MET A 70 -20.73 15.84 -6.89
N GLU A 71 -21.14 16.73 -5.98
CA GLU A 71 -22.30 17.60 -6.20
C GLU A 71 -22.04 18.63 -7.31
N LEU A 72 -20.85 19.23 -7.37
CA LEU A 72 -20.47 20.10 -8.49
C LEU A 72 -20.48 19.34 -9.82
N HIS A 73 -19.85 18.15 -9.86
CA HIS A 73 -19.83 17.31 -11.05
C HIS A 73 -21.24 16.94 -11.52
N ARG A 74 -22.15 16.62 -10.59
CA ARG A 74 -23.55 16.32 -10.89
C ARG A 74 -24.29 17.54 -11.42
N ALA A 75 -24.14 18.69 -10.78
CA ALA A 75 -24.82 19.92 -11.17
C ALA A 75 -24.40 20.43 -12.57
N CYS A 76 -23.12 20.27 -12.92
CA CYS A 76 -22.61 20.61 -14.25
C CYS A 76 -22.69 19.45 -15.27
N ASN A 77 -23.11 18.25 -14.83
CA ASN A 77 -23.12 17.01 -15.63
C ASN A 77 -21.75 16.72 -16.28
N GLY A 78 -20.68 16.95 -15.52
CA GLY A 78 -19.29 16.83 -15.98
C GLY A 78 -18.85 17.86 -17.03
N ARG A 79 -19.71 18.81 -17.42
CA ARG A 79 -19.38 19.87 -18.38
C ARG A 79 -18.92 21.11 -17.62
N TRP A 80 -17.67 21.11 -17.20
CA TRP A 80 -17.11 22.15 -16.34
C TRP A 80 -17.15 23.56 -16.94
N ASP A 81 -17.13 23.72 -18.27
CA ASP A 81 -17.32 25.03 -18.91
C ASP A 81 -18.65 25.72 -18.54
N THR A 82 -19.67 24.94 -18.15
CA THR A 82 -20.97 25.50 -17.77
C THR A 82 -20.92 26.34 -16.49
N VAL A 83 -19.95 26.10 -15.59
CA VAL A 83 -19.81 26.91 -14.37
C VAL A 83 -19.30 28.32 -14.68
N ARG A 84 -18.73 28.55 -15.87
CA ARG A 84 -18.23 29.87 -16.29
C ARG A 84 -19.35 30.89 -16.49
N HIS A 85 -20.58 30.44 -16.75
CA HIS A 85 -21.75 31.33 -16.80
C HIS A 85 -22.04 32.04 -15.47
N LEU A 86 -21.46 31.56 -14.36
CA LEU A 86 -21.54 32.16 -13.03
C LEU A 86 -20.48 33.26 -12.82
N GLY A 87 -19.73 33.64 -13.86
CA GLY A 87 -18.64 34.61 -13.78
C GLY A 87 -17.43 34.08 -13.01
N ILE A 88 -17.07 32.82 -13.30
CA ILE A 88 -15.84 32.16 -12.85
C ILE A 88 -14.79 32.34 -13.94
N GLU A 89 -13.62 32.86 -13.56
CA GLU A 89 -12.47 33.00 -14.46
C GLU A 89 -11.91 31.63 -14.83
N GLN A 90 -11.28 31.52 -16.01
CA GLN A 90 -10.74 30.24 -16.47
C GLN A 90 -9.64 29.75 -15.53
N GLU A 91 -8.79 30.65 -15.04
CA GLU A 91 -7.69 30.31 -14.13
C GLU A 91 -8.20 29.70 -12.80
N ASP A 92 -9.31 30.21 -12.27
CA ASP A 92 -9.92 29.70 -11.04
C ASP A 92 -10.55 28.31 -11.25
N LEU A 93 -11.16 28.09 -12.42
CA LEU A 93 -11.71 26.79 -12.80
C LEU A 93 -10.59 25.75 -12.97
N ASP A 94 -9.53 26.12 -13.68
CA ASP A 94 -8.38 25.24 -13.90
C ASP A 94 -7.72 24.86 -12.56
N ALA A 95 -7.53 25.82 -11.66
CA ALA A 95 -6.98 25.57 -10.32
C ALA A 95 -7.88 24.66 -9.46
N TRP A 96 -9.22 24.78 -9.60
CA TRP A 96 -10.15 23.88 -8.95
C TRP A 96 -10.07 22.46 -9.51
N LEU A 97 -10.06 22.32 -10.83
CA LEU A 97 -9.99 21.02 -11.51
C LEU A 97 -8.67 20.30 -11.22
N GLU A 98 -7.57 21.04 -11.11
CA GLU A 98 -6.28 20.52 -10.70
C GLU A 98 -6.36 19.97 -9.26
N PHE A 99 -6.84 20.77 -8.31
CA PHE A 99 -7.04 20.32 -6.93
C PHE A 99 -7.96 19.10 -6.85
N ALA A 100 -9.06 19.09 -7.60
CA ALA A 100 -10.00 17.97 -7.64
C ALA A 100 -9.36 16.70 -8.23
N GLY A 101 -8.61 16.83 -9.31
CA GLY A 101 -7.87 15.72 -9.92
C GLY A 101 -6.86 15.11 -8.95
N THR A 102 -6.03 15.94 -8.30
CA THR A 102 -5.05 15.45 -7.33
C THR A 102 -5.74 14.82 -6.10
N PHE A 103 -6.77 15.49 -5.55
CA PHE A 103 -7.55 14.95 -4.44
C PHE A 103 -8.15 13.58 -4.75
N LEU A 104 -8.77 13.41 -5.92
CA LEU A 104 -9.38 12.15 -6.33
C LEU A 104 -8.33 11.06 -6.58
N SER A 105 -7.12 11.42 -7.04
CA SER A 105 -6.02 10.48 -7.23
C SER A 105 -5.43 9.94 -5.92
N SER A 106 -5.41 10.76 -4.87
CA SER A 106 -4.88 10.41 -3.55
C SER A 106 -5.95 10.02 -2.52
N LEU A 107 -7.22 10.13 -2.89
CA LEU A 107 -8.38 9.90 -2.01
C LEU A 107 -8.27 10.68 -0.69
N GLY A 108 -7.91 11.96 -0.79
CA GLY A 108 -7.76 12.84 0.37
C GLY A 108 -7.00 14.12 0.04
N ASN A 109 -7.01 15.08 0.97
CA ASN A 109 -6.33 16.37 0.82
C ASN A 109 -4.93 16.40 1.47
N TYR A 110 -4.32 15.23 1.68
CA TYR A 110 -2.95 15.07 2.15
C TYR A 110 -2.21 14.16 1.17
N PHE A 111 -1.13 14.68 0.57
CA PHE A 111 -0.42 14.00 -0.52
C PHE A 111 0.92 13.41 -0.06
N ASP A 112 1.36 12.36 -0.74
CA ASP A 112 2.39 11.41 -0.29
C ASP A 112 3.85 11.92 -0.30
N ASP A 113 4.09 13.21 -0.52
CA ASP A 113 5.39 13.84 -0.22
C ASP A 113 5.43 14.31 1.25
N GLY A 114 5.50 13.33 2.16
CA GLY A 114 5.53 13.55 3.61
C GLY A 114 4.16 13.79 4.25
N GLY A 115 3.08 13.39 3.57
CA GLY A 115 1.71 13.52 4.09
C GLY A 115 1.35 14.99 4.33
N ARG A 116 1.63 15.88 3.38
CA ARG A 116 1.41 17.33 3.52
C ARG A 116 0.02 17.74 3.07
N LYS A 117 -0.61 18.66 3.80
CA LYS A 117 -1.93 19.19 3.43
C LYS A 117 -1.85 20.01 2.15
N ALA A 118 -2.76 19.71 1.23
CA ALA A 118 -3.02 20.50 0.04
C ALA A 118 -4.34 21.26 0.16
N THR A 119 -4.31 22.50 -0.29
CA THR A 119 -5.47 23.40 -0.31
C THR A 119 -5.72 23.84 -1.76
N PRO A 120 -6.96 24.00 -2.20
CA PRO A 120 -7.23 24.49 -3.55
C PRO A 120 -6.65 25.90 -3.70
N ASN A 121 -5.93 26.14 -4.79
CA ASN A 121 -5.41 27.47 -5.11
C ASN A 121 -6.51 28.33 -5.77
N VAL A 122 -7.66 28.41 -5.12
CA VAL A 122 -8.87 29.06 -5.64
C VAL A 122 -9.36 30.08 -4.62
N PRO A 123 -9.66 31.32 -5.02
CA PRO A 123 -10.22 32.31 -4.12
C PRO A 123 -11.54 31.82 -3.51
N LYS A 124 -11.75 32.07 -2.22
CA LYS A 124 -12.97 31.68 -1.49
C LYS A 124 -14.26 32.11 -2.20
N HIS A 125 -14.27 33.31 -2.78
CA HIS A 125 -15.44 33.83 -3.49
C HIS A 125 -15.73 33.07 -4.80
N ALA A 126 -14.71 32.54 -5.47
CA ALA A 126 -14.87 31.72 -6.67
C ALA A 126 -15.45 30.34 -6.31
N LEU A 127 -15.00 29.72 -5.20
CA LEU A 127 -15.61 28.50 -4.67
C LEU A 127 -17.11 28.69 -4.35
N LEU A 128 -17.46 29.78 -3.65
CA LEU A 128 -18.84 30.11 -3.33
C LEU A 128 -19.70 30.32 -4.58
N LYS A 129 -19.17 31.03 -5.59
CA LYS A 129 -19.84 31.20 -6.88
C LYS A 129 -20.02 29.86 -7.60
N MET A 130 -19.00 28.99 -7.66
CA MET A 130 -19.13 27.67 -8.28
C MET A 130 -20.20 26.83 -7.58
N ALA A 131 -20.23 26.83 -6.24
CA ALA A 131 -21.22 26.09 -5.46
C ALA A 131 -22.65 26.59 -5.66
N SER A 132 -22.85 27.87 -6.04
CA SER A 132 -24.17 28.44 -6.31
C SER A 132 -24.90 27.82 -7.52
N ILE A 133 -24.25 26.94 -8.28
CA ILE A 133 -24.88 26.16 -9.36
C ILE A 133 -26.03 25.28 -8.86
N SER A 134 -26.00 24.83 -7.61
CA SER A 134 -27.11 24.11 -6.97
C SER A 134 -27.16 24.31 -5.45
N PRO A 135 -28.35 24.19 -4.83
CA PRO A 135 -28.48 24.22 -3.36
C PRO A 135 -27.66 23.12 -2.66
N GLU A 136 -27.57 21.94 -3.25
CA GLU A 136 -26.83 20.80 -2.70
C GLU A 136 -25.31 21.06 -2.67
N ALA A 137 -24.76 21.61 -3.76
CA ALA A 137 -23.35 21.98 -3.82
C ALA A 137 -23.03 23.13 -2.84
N THR A 138 -23.94 24.09 -2.69
CA THR A 138 -23.82 25.17 -1.69
C THR A 138 -23.76 24.61 -0.27
N ALA A 139 -24.70 23.75 0.11
CA ALA A 139 -24.73 23.12 1.43
C ALA A 139 -23.46 22.30 1.70
N LYS A 140 -22.98 21.54 0.71
CA LYS A 140 -21.73 20.76 0.86
C LYS A 140 -20.50 21.63 0.99
N LEU A 141 -20.42 22.74 0.26
CA LEU A 141 -19.33 23.68 0.44
C LEU A 141 -19.35 24.28 1.85
N GLU A 142 -20.51 24.68 2.37
CA GLU A 142 -20.62 25.27 3.72
C GLU A 142 -20.09 24.33 4.82
N GLU A 143 -20.32 23.03 4.70
CA GLU A 143 -19.81 22.01 5.64
C GLU A 143 -18.27 21.94 5.65
N VAL A 144 -17.60 22.19 4.53
CA VAL A 144 -16.15 21.92 4.37
C VAL A 144 -15.27 23.09 3.98
N LEU A 145 -15.83 24.26 3.70
CA LEU A 145 -15.08 25.40 3.15
C LEU A 145 -13.92 25.81 4.06
N GLU A 146 -14.18 25.98 5.35
CA GLU A 146 -13.16 26.37 6.32
C GLU A 146 -12.08 25.28 6.48
N PRO A 147 -12.40 24.00 6.79
CA PRO A 147 -11.37 22.98 6.96
C PRO A 147 -10.63 22.65 5.66
N MET A 148 -11.27 22.74 4.48
CA MET A 148 -10.62 22.55 3.17
C MET A 148 -9.59 23.65 2.89
N MET A 149 -9.87 24.90 3.29
CA MET A 149 -9.00 26.05 3.05
C MET A 149 -7.97 26.29 4.17
N ALA A 150 -8.15 25.67 5.35
CA ALA A 150 -7.25 25.83 6.47
C ALA A 150 -5.86 25.23 6.20
N THR A 151 -4.80 25.96 6.54
CA THR A 151 -3.41 25.51 6.38
C THR A 151 -2.95 24.56 7.49
N GLN A 152 -3.68 24.50 8.60
CA GLN A 152 -3.43 23.59 9.71
C GLN A 152 -4.62 22.64 9.91
N PRO A 153 -4.38 21.40 10.35
CA PRO A 153 -3.08 20.76 10.59
C PRO A 153 -2.30 20.52 9.28
N GLY A 154 -1.04 20.94 9.18
CA GLY A 154 -0.31 20.99 7.92
C GLY A 154 0.22 19.66 7.40
N ARG A 155 0.24 18.61 8.23
CA ARG A 155 0.78 17.28 7.89
C ARG A 155 0.01 16.14 8.55
N LEU A 156 0.24 14.92 8.08
CA LEU A 156 -0.16 13.71 8.79
C LEU A 156 0.84 13.39 9.90
N GLY A 157 0.34 12.86 11.02
CA GLY A 157 1.15 12.52 12.18
C GLY A 157 0.31 12.31 13.43
N TYR A 158 0.97 12.23 14.58
CA TYR A 158 0.27 12.23 15.87
C TYR A 158 -0.58 13.50 15.99
N PRO A 159 -1.87 13.41 16.35
CA PRO A 159 -2.73 14.57 16.44
C PRO A 159 -2.17 15.63 17.38
N ASP A 160 -1.98 16.84 16.85
CA ASP A 160 -1.59 18.03 17.61
C ASP A 160 -2.05 19.29 16.83
N LYS A 161 -1.57 20.47 17.22
CA LYS A 161 -1.91 21.74 16.53
C LYS A 161 -1.42 21.83 15.07
N THR A 162 -0.47 20.97 14.69
CA THR A 162 0.28 21.00 13.43
C THR A 162 0.13 19.73 12.59
N SER A 163 -0.32 18.63 13.19
CA SER A 163 -0.48 17.33 12.53
C SER A 163 -1.83 16.69 12.87
N GLN A 164 -2.34 15.83 11.99
CA GLN A 164 -3.53 15.02 12.26
C GLN A 164 -3.42 13.60 11.72
N SER A 165 -4.35 12.74 12.13
CA SER A 165 -4.47 11.38 11.60
C SER A 165 -5.91 10.90 11.67
N GLY A 166 -6.44 10.38 10.57
CA GLY A 166 -7.78 9.81 10.54
C GLY A 166 -7.93 8.52 11.34
N PHE A 167 -6.82 7.90 11.78
CA PHE A 167 -6.80 6.76 12.71
C PHE A 167 -7.11 7.15 14.16
N TYR A 168 -6.97 8.44 14.49
CA TYR A 168 -7.24 8.99 15.81
C TYR A 168 -8.33 10.06 15.75
N PRO A 169 -9.58 9.68 15.38
CA PRO A 169 -10.65 10.64 15.22
C PRO A 169 -11.15 11.19 16.56
N GLY A 170 -11.78 12.35 16.53
CA GLY A 170 -12.38 12.98 17.70
C GLY A 170 -11.84 14.38 17.94
N THR A 171 -12.42 15.06 18.94
CA THR A 171 -12.00 16.40 19.36
C THR A 171 -11.06 16.39 20.55
N GLU A 172 -11.06 15.30 21.32
CA GLU A 172 -10.21 15.13 22.49
C GLU A 172 -8.80 14.74 22.07
N GLU A 173 -7.80 15.41 22.67
CA GLU A 173 -6.39 15.15 22.39
C GLU A 173 -5.98 13.79 22.95
N ILE A 174 -5.43 12.95 22.07
CA ILE A 174 -4.88 11.64 22.42
C ILE A 174 -3.36 11.68 22.32
N THR A 175 -2.70 11.15 23.34
CA THR A 175 -1.25 11.13 23.52
C THR A 175 -0.64 9.82 23.04
N LYS A 176 0.67 9.83 22.78
CA LYS A 176 1.42 8.65 22.35
C LYS A 176 1.41 7.53 23.39
N GLU A 177 1.53 7.89 24.67
CA GLU A 177 1.53 6.95 25.79
C GLU A 177 0.17 6.23 25.91
N GLU A 178 -0.94 6.97 25.75
CA GLU A 178 -2.28 6.38 25.74
C GLU A 178 -2.46 5.40 24.57
N ILE A 179 -1.98 5.75 23.37
CA ILE A 179 -2.03 4.88 22.20
C ILE A 179 -1.25 3.59 22.43
N GLU A 180 -0.03 3.70 22.97
CA GLU A 180 0.86 2.58 23.24
C GLU A 180 0.23 1.61 24.26
N ASP A 181 -0.24 2.12 25.40
CA ASP A 181 -0.79 1.28 26.46
C ASP A 181 -2.14 0.66 26.08
N ILE A 182 -2.97 1.37 25.31
CA ILE A 182 -4.19 0.78 24.74
C ILE A 182 -3.84 -0.32 23.74
N THR A 183 -2.80 -0.15 22.91
CA THR A 183 -2.37 -1.18 21.96
C THR A 183 -1.84 -2.43 22.69
N LYS A 184 -1.07 -2.28 23.77
CA LYS A 184 -0.66 -3.40 24.65
C LYS A 184 -1.85 -4.12 25.29
N LEU A 185 -2.89 -3.37 25.69
CA LEU A 185 -4.14 -3.97 26.17
C LEU A 185 -4.81 -4.79 25.07
N MET A 186 -4.88 -4.27 23.84
CA MET A 186 -5.45 -4.98 22.70
C MET A 186 -4.74 -6.31 22.43
N GLU A 187 -3.40 -6.33 22.44
CA GLU A 187 -2.58 -7.53 22.34
C GLU A 187 -2.94 -8.57 23.42
N THR A 188 -2.99 -8.13 24.68
CA THR A 188 -3.37 -8.99 25.83
C THR A 188 -4.77 -9.58 25.67
N LYS A 189 -5.67 -8.85 25.00
CA LYS A 189 -7.06 -9.24 24.75
C LYS A 189 -7.27 -9.91 23.40
N LYS A 190 -6.19 -10.13 22.63
CA LYS A 190 -6.20 -10.73 21.28
C LYS A 190 -7.12 -9.96 20.30
N VAL A 191 -7.09 -8.63 20.38
CA VAL A 191 -7.74 -7.75 19.42
C VAL A 191 -6.66 -7.18 18.50
N ALA A 192 -6.76 -7.48 17.22
CA ALA A 192 -5.85 -6.97 16.20
C ALA A 192 -6.04 -5.44 16.02
N PRO A 193 -4.98 -4.61 16.09
CA PRO A 193 -5.08 -3.17 15.83
C PRO A 193 -5.29 -2.81 14.35
N GLU A 194 -4.91 -3.68 13.42
CA GLU A 194 -4.77 -3.37 11.99
C GLU A 194 -6.06 -2.84 11.35
N ASN A 195 -7.23 -3.41 11.70
CA ASN A 195 -8.53 -2.99 11.17
C ASN A 195 -9.30 -2.04 12.12
N THR A 196 -8.59 -1.25 12.92
CA THR A 196 -9.19 -0.38 13.93
C THR A 196 -8.80 1.09 13.81
N ARG A 197 -9.64 1.96 14.38
CA ARG A 197 -9.30 3.35 14.74
C ARG A 197 -9.50 3.54 16.24
N LEU A 198 -8.93 4.60 16.82
CA LEU A 198 -8.97 4.85 18.26
C LEU A 198 -9.36 6.29 18.56
N ARG A 199 -10.43 6.49 19.34
CA ARG A 199 -10.82 7.83 19.80
C ARG A 199 -10.82 7.95 21.31
N LYS A 200 -10.50 9.14 21.78
CA LYS A 200 -10.77 9.57 23.16
C LYS A 200 -12.13 10.24 23.21
N LEU A 201 -12.96 9.84 24.18
CA LEU A 201 -14.31 10.37 24.32
C LEU A 201 -14.33 11.57 25.27
N ASP A 202 -15.12 12.58 24.91
CA ASP A 202 -15.45 13.67 25.82
C ASP A 202 -16.17 13.09 27.04
N GLN A 203 -15.63 13.37 28.22
CA GLN A 203 -16.11 12.82 29.49
C GLN A 203 -17.61 13.04 29.71
N ARG A 204 -18.17 14.15 29.21
CA ARG A 204 -19.61 14.48 29.29
C ARG A 204 -20.50 13.50 28.53
N ASN A 205 -19.95 12.77 27.58
CA ASN A 205 -20.64 11.81 26.73
C ASN A 205 -20.43 10.36 27.20
N THR A 206 -19.92 10.16 28.42
CA THR A 206 -19.58 8.83 28.95
C THR A 206 -20.37 8.52 30.22
N SER A 207 -20.71 7.25 30.40
CA SER A 207 -21.32 6.72 31.63
C SER A 207 -20.27 6.21 32.63
N ALA A 208 -18.98 6.47 32.38
CA ALA A 208 -17.89 6.04 33.24
C ALA A 208 -17.80 6.93 34.48
N PRO A 209 -17.18 6.44 35.56
CA PRO A 209 -16.90 7.28 36.73
C PRO A 209 -16.06 8.52 36.36
N ASP A 210 -16.23 9.63 37.08
CA ASP A 210 -15.58 10.92 36.80
C ASP A 210 -14.03 10.87 36.90
N ASP A 211 -13.46 9.82 37.47
CA ASP A 211 -12.02 9.59 37.56
C ASP A 211 -11.45 8.77 36.37
N PHE A 212 -12.30 8.37 35.41
CA PHE A 212 -11.89 7.64 34.21
C PHE A 212 -11.88 8.51 32.95
N GLU A 213 -10.81 8.40 32.19
CA GLU A 213 -10.75 8.83 30.80
C GLU A 213 -11.20 7.66 29.91
N VAL A 214 -12.15 7.90 29.01
CA VAL A 214 -12.76 6.81 28.22
C VAL A 214 -12.25 6.84 26.78
N PHE A 215 -11.83 5.68 26.31
CA PHE A 215 -11.35 5.45 24.97
C PHE A 215 -12.22 4.42 24.28
N GLU A 216 -12.38 4.58 22.98
CA GLU A 216 -13.16 3.66 22.16
C GLU A 216 -12.36 3.25 20.93
N ILE A 217 -12.14 1.95 20.81
CA ILE A 217 -11.60 1.28 19.63
C ILE A 217 -12.76 1.04 18.68
N LEU A 218 -12.65 1.60 17.48
CA LEU A 218 -13.61 1.46 16.40
C LEU A 218 -13.11 0.34 15.48
N GLN A 219 -13.76 -0.82 15.51
CA GLN A 219 -13.42 -1.96 14.66
C GLN A 219 -14.23 -1.93 13.37
N ALA A 220 -13.56 -2.06 12.24
CA ALA A 220 -14.18 -2.04 10.93
C ALA A 220 -15.00 -3.29 10.67
N SER A 221 -16.31 -3.15 10.43
CA SER A 221 -17.23 -4.27 10.20
C SER A 221 -18.60 -3.85 9.67
N VAL A 222 -19.30 -4.79 9.03
CA VAL A 222 -20.74 -4.65 8.73
C VAL A 222 -21.57 -4.69 10.00
N GLU A 223 -21.27 -5.65 10.87
CA GLU A 223 -21.97 -5.79 12.15
C GLU A 223 -21.68 -4.63 13.06
N LYS A 224 -22.68 -4.27 13.87
CA LYS A 224 -22.61 -3.18 14.83
C LYS A 224 -22.94 -3.70 16.20
N ASP A 225 -22.23 -3.21 17.20
CA ASP A 225 -22.61 -3.45 18.58
C ASP A 225 -23.57 -2.34 19.04
N PRO A 226 -24.76 -2.68 19.56
CA PRO A 226 -25.68 -1.67 20.10
C PRO A 226 -25.09 -0.93 21.31
N ILE A 227 -24.17 -1.58 22.03
CA ILE A 227 -23.46 -1.06 23.19
C ILE A 227 -21.98 -1.46 23.04
N PRO A 228 -21.03 -0.52 23.21
CA PRO A 228 -19.61 -0.84 23.21
C PRO A 228 -19.25 -1.90 24.25
N GLN A 229 -18.40 -2.86 23.88
CA GLN A 229 -17.87 -3.87 24.80
C GLN A 229 -16.77 -3.28 25.67
N LEU A 230 -16.80 -3.52 26.98
CA LEU A 230 -15.66 -3.21 27.84
C LEU A 230 -14.49 -4.14 27.54
N LEU A 231 -13.39 -3.58 27.04
CA LEU A 231 -12.16 -4.34 26.79
C LEU A 231 -11.33 -4.45 28.09
N GLY A 232 -11.26 -3.36 28.86
CA GLY A 232 -10.62 -3.34 30.17
C GLY A 232 -10.37 -1.93 30.70
N ASP A 233 -9.97 -1.88 31.95
CA ASP A 233 -9.53 -0.66 32.64
C ASP A 233 -8.01 -0.75 32.88
N ILE A 234 -7.25 0.29 32.52
CA ILE A 234 -5.77 0.36 32.64
C ILE A 234 -5.33 1.61 33.41
N LYS A 235 -4.10 1.60 33.93
CA LYS A 235 -3.51 2.73 34.63
C LYS A 235 -2.27 3.23 33.89
N ILE A 236 -2.24 4.53 33.60
CA ILE A 236 -1.10 5.21 32.98
C ILE A 236 -0.43 6.14 34.00
N GLY A 237 0.90 6.13 34.05
CA GLY A 237 1.68 6.96 34.98
C GLY A 237 1.39 6.72 36.48
N GLY A 238 0.80 5.57 36.83
CA GLY A 238 0.47 5.20 38.22
C GLY A 238 -0.72 5.95 38.85
N GLN A 239 -1.36 6.88 38.14
CA GLN A 239 -2.43 7.73 38.70
C GLN A 239 -3.66 7.86 37.79
N ARG A 240 -3.49 7.90 36.47
CA ARG A 240 -4.60 8.10 35.53
C ARG A 240 -5.30 6.78 35.22
N GLN A 241 -6.62 6.75 35.32
CA GLN A 241 -7.42 5.57 35.02
C GLN A 241 -8.08 5.71 33.65
N LEU A 242 -7.86 4.73 32.79
CA LEU A 242 -8.42 4.68 31.46
C LEU A 242 -9.39 3.53 31.36
N ARG A 243 -10.56 3.78 30.76
CA ARG A 243 -11.53 2.75 30.38
C ARG A 243 -11.49 2.59 28.87
N VAL A 244 -11.22 1.37 28.40
CA VAL A 244 -11.13 1.07 26.98
C VAL A 244 -12.33 0.24 26.55
N LEU A 245 -13.07 0.78 25.58
CA LEU A 245 -14.23 0.15 24.96
C LEU A 245 -13.89 -0.31 23.54
N LEU A 246 -14.54 -1.37 23.06
CA LEU A 246 -14.47 -1.88 21.71
C LEU A 246 -15.86 -1.80 21.07
N SER A 247 -15.94 -1.19 19.89
CA SER A 247 -17.19 -1.05 19.14
C SER A 247 -17.00 -1.51 17.71
N ARG A 248 -17.78 -2.50 17.30
CA ARG A 248 -17.91 -2.88 15.90
C ARG A 248 -18.83 -1.91 15.15
N GLY A 249 -18.61 -1.79 13.85
CA GLY A 249 -19.46 -1.03 12.95
C GLY A 249 -18.77 0.17 12.32
N ASP A 250 -17.45 0.29 12.45
CA ASP A 250 -16.73 1.30 11.69
C ASP A 250 -16.82 0.94 10.20
N HIS A 251 -17.03 1.96 9.36
CA HIS A 251 -17.20 1.78 7.91
C HIS A 251 -18.32 0.81 7.47
N THR A 252 -19.37 0.57 8.28
CA THR A 252 -20.40 -0.44 7.97
C THR A 252 -21.01 -0.32 6.57
N LYS A 253 -21.27 0.92 6.10
CA LYS A 253 -21.90 1.12 4.78
C LYS A 253 -20.99 0.66 3.66
N GLU A 254 -19.70 0.96 3.77
CA GLU A 254 -18.67 0.57 2.81
C GLU A 254 -18.43 -0.93 2.88
N MET A 255 -18.22 -1.49 4.08
CA MET A 255 -18.02 -2.93 4.29
C MET A 255 -19.19 -3.75 3.75
N ALA A 256 -20.43 -3.30 3.93
CA ALA A 256 -21.59 -4.02 3.41
C ALA A 256 -21.60 -4.09 1.88
N LYS A 257 -21.25 -2.98 1.21
CA LYS A 257 -21.15 -2.95 -0.25
C LYS A 257 -20.00 -3.82 -0.77
N ILE A 258 -18.86 -3.79 -0.08
CA ILE A 258 -17.72 -4.68 -0.39
C ILE A 258 -18.17 -6.14 -0.29
N CYS A 259 -18.83 -6.54 0.81
CA CYS A 259 -19.33 -7.91 0.97
C CYS A 259 -20.35 -8.32 -0.11
N VAL A 260 -21.20 -7.40 -0.58
CA VAL A 260 -22.13 -7.65 -1.69
C VAL A 260 -21.35 -7.95 -2.97
N GLU A 261 -20.40 -7.11 -3.35
CA GLU A 261 -19.62 -7.31 -4.57
C GLU A 261 -18.74 -8.57 -4.49
N LEU A 262 -18.12 -8.87 -3.33
CA LEU A 262 -17.38 -10.11 -3.14
C LEU A 262 -18.29 -11.35 -3.22
N SER A 263 -19.54 -11.25 -2.75
CA SER A 263 -20.52 -12.33 -2.86
C SER A 263 -20.92 -12.59 -4.31
N GLU A 264 -21.04 -11.53 -5.12
CA GLU A 264 -21.26 -11.65 -6.57
C GLU A 264 -20.03 -12.21 -7.28
N ALA A 265 -18.83 -11.70 -6.99
CA ALA A 265 -17.57 -12.23 -7.53
C ALA A 265 -17.43 -13.73 -7.25
N ARG A 266 -17.73 -14.18 -6.02
CA ARG A 266 -17.65 -15.60 -5.64
C ARG A 266 -18.46 -16.53 -6.55
N LYS A 267 -19.56 -16.07 -7.16
CA LYS A 267 -20.36 -16.88 -8.10
C LYS A 267 -19.58 -17.24 -9.37
N TYR A 268 -18.59 -16.42 -9.72
CA TYR A 268 -17.76 -16.55 -10.91
C TYR A 268 -16.35 -17.06 -10.64
N ALA A 269 -16.00 -17.31 -9.37
CA ALA A 269 -14.71 -17.85 -8.96
C ALA A 269 -14.43 -19.20 -9.63
N ALA A 270 -13.22 -19.36 -10.17
CA ALA A 270 -12.82 -20.50 -10.98
C ALA A 270 -12.36 -21.70 -10.14
N THR A 271 -11.77 -21.45 -8.97
CA THR A 271 -11.20 -22.47 -8.08
C THR A 271 -11.89 -22.47 -6.72
N ASP A 272 -11.74 -23.58 -5.98
CA ASP A 272 -12.28 -23.67 -4.62
C ASP A 272 -11.47 -22.80 -3.65
N GLU A 273 -10.18 -22.59 -3.91
CA GLU A 273 -9.32 -21.63 -3.21
C GLU A 273 -9.88 -20.20 -3.33
N GLN A 274 -10.23 -19.75 -4.54
CA GLN A 274 -10.86 -18.43 -4.75
C GLN A 274 -12.19 -18.32 -4.00
N LYS A 275 -13.06 -19.32 -4.11
CA LYS A 275 -14.36 -19.30 -3.40
C LYS A 275 -14.18 -19.24 -1.89
N THR A 276 -13.19 -19.97 -1.37
CA THR A 276 -12.90 -20.04 0.07
C THR A 276 -12.31 -18.73 0.55
N ALA A 277 -11.30 -18.18 -0.14
CA ALA A 277 -10.68 -16.91 0.20
C ALA A 277 -11.71 -15.77 0.20
N LEU A 278 -12.57 -15.69 -0.82
CA LEU A 278 -13.64 -14.68 -0.87
C LEU A 278 -14.67 -14.86 0.24
N SER A 279 -15.03 -16.10 0.58
CA SER A 279 -15.96 -16.36 1.69
C SER A 279 -15.37 -15.95 3.04
N GLN A 280 -14.07 -16.17 3.24
CA GLN A 280 -13.35 -15.73 4.44
C GLN A 280 -13.23 -14.20 4.48
N LEU A 281 -12.94 -13.53 3.35
CA LEU A 281 -12.95 -12.06 3.30
C LEU A 281 -14.34 -11.49 3.62
N ILE A 282 -15.41 -12.04 3.04
CA ILE A 282 -16.78 -11.62 3.34
C ILE A 282 -17.08 -11.77 4.83
N GLU A 283 -16.69 -12.89 5.43
CA GLU A 283 -16.93 -13.14 6.84
C GLU A 283 -16.13 -12.17 7.73
N SER A 284 -14.85 -11.96 7.41
CA SER A 284 -14.01 -11.01 8.14
C SER A 284 -14.56 -9.59 8.07
N PHE A 285 -14.93 -9.10 6.89
CA PHE A 285 -15.50 -7.75 6.74
C PHE A 285 -16.90 -7.64 7.36
N ARG A 286 -17.64 -8.75 7.44
CA ARG A 286 -18.92 -8.79 8.14
C ARG A 286 -18.74 -8.63 9.64
N THR A 287 -17.87 -9.43 10.25
CA THR A 287 -17.74 -9.55 11.71
C THR A 287 -16.69 -8.63 12.34
N GLY A 288 -15.73 -8.16 11.55
CA GLY A 288 -14.54 -7.44 12.02
C GLY A 288 -13.40 -8.36 12.48
N ASP A 289 -13.54 -9.67 12.36
CA ASP A 289 -12.53 -10.64 12.82
C ASP A 289 -11.30 -10.65 11.89
N TYR A 290 -10.17 -10.20 12.43
CA TYR A 290 -8.91 -10.11 11.70
C TYR A 290 -8.16 -11.45 11.57
N GLU A 291 -8.45 -12.44 12.43
CA GLU A 291 -7.87 -13.78 12.25
C GLU A 291 -8.51 -14.50 11.06
N ILE A 292 -9.80 -14.22 10.81
CA ILE A 292 -10.46 -14.65 9.57
C ILE A 292 -9.85 -13.93 8.35
N PHE A 293 -9.49 -12.65 8.48
CA PHE A 293 -8.78 -11.91 7.42
C PHE A 293 -7.42 -12.55 7.08
N ARG A 294 -6.62 -12.86 8.12
CA ARG A 294 -5.34 -13.57 7.97
C ARG A 294 -5.54 -14.93 7.31
N SER A 295 -6.57 -15.67 7.71
CA SER A 295 -6.93 -16.96 7.11
C SER A 295 -7.32 -16.82 5.64
N ALA A 296 -8.06 -15.76 5.27
CA ALA A 296 -8.42 -15.46 3.88
C ALA A 296 -7.18 -15.25 3.02
N HIS A 297 -6.21 -14.48 3.53
CA HIS A 297 -4.94 -14.23 2.84
C HIS A 297 -4.09 -15.50 2.74
N LYS A 298 -4.05 -16.34 3.78
CA LYS A 298 -3.37 -17.66 3.74
C LYS A 298 -3.98 -18.60 2.70
N THR A 299 -5.29 -18.50 2.44
CA THR A 299 -5.94 -19.22 1.34
C THR A 299 -5.60 -18.59 -0.02
N TRP A 300 -5.68 -17.26 -0.12
CA TRP A 300 -5.41 -16.52 -1.35
C TRP A 300 -3.99 -16.73 -1.90
N VAL A 301 -2.96 -16.80 -1.05
CA VAL A 301 -1.58 -17.06 -1.51
C VAL A 301 -1.38 -18.43 -2.15
N LYS A 302 -2.33 -19.36 -1.95
CA LYS A 302 -2.32 -20.71 -2.57
C LYS A 302 -2.95 -20.73 -3.95
N ASP A 303 -3.78 -19.73 -4.31
CA ASP A 303 -4.33 -19.60 -5.65
C ASP A 303 -3.24 -19.05 -6.58
N LYS A 304 -2.54 -19.94 -7.30
CA LYS A 304 -1.35 -19.60 -8.07
C LYS A 304 -1.69 -19.18 -9.50
N ALA A 305 -1.10 -18.06 -9.95
CA ALA A 305 -1.22 -17.53 -11.29
C ALA A 305 -2.68 -17.41 -11.82
N PRO A 306 -3.62 -16.82 -11.07
CA PRO A 306 -4.97 -16.64 -11.57
C PRO A 306 -4.99 -15.60 -12.72
N PRO A 307 -5.89 -15.74 -13.71
CA PRO A 307 -6.02 -14.76 -14.79
C PRO A 307 -6.52 -13.39 -14.30
N VAL A 308 -7.28 -13.38 -13.21
CA VAL A 308 -7.75 -12.19 -12.52
C VAL A 308 -7.28 -12.27 -11.08
N GLU A 309 -6.51 -11.28 -10.66
CA GLU A 309 -5.88 -11.22 -9.36
C GLU A 309 -6.44 -10.07 -8.53
N HIS A 310 -6.40 -10.21 -7.22
CA HIS A 310 -6.81 -9.15 -6.29
C HIS A 310 -6.01 -9.19 -4.99
N CYS A 311 -5.99 -8.07 -4.28
CA CYS A 311 -5.53 -7.99 -2.91
C CYS A 311 -6.28 -6.84 -2.25
N MET A 312 -6.96 -7.07 -1.12
CA MET A 312 -7.74 -6.02 -0.47
C MET A 312 -7.91 -6.21 1.03
N GLY A 313 -7.84 -5.10 1.76
CA GLY A 313 -8.05 -5.02 3.20
C GLY A 313 -7.10 -4.05 3.89
N SER A 314 -7.02 -4.19 5.22
CA SER A 314 -6.11 -3.44 6.08
C SER A 314 -4.80 -4.22 6.22
N LEU A 315 -3.81 -3.94 5.35
CA LEU A 315 -2.57 -4.72 5.24
C LEU A 315 -1.33 -4.03 5.82
N PHE A 316 -1.17 -2.72 5.58
CA PHE A 316 0.06 -2.00 5.89
C PHE A 316 -0.20 -0.75 6.74
N GLY A 317 0.60 -0.53 7.77
CA GLY A 317 0.48 0.58 8.72
C GLY A 317 1.33 1.80 8.41
N TYR A 318 1.49 2.17 7.14
CA TYR A 318 2.40 3.25 6.75
C TYR A 318 1.96 4.65 7.20
N ARG A 319 0.65 4.95 7.24
CA ARG A 319 0.16 6.30 7.61
C ARG A 319 -0.30 6.44 9.06
N ASP A 320 -0.44 5.33 9.80
CA ASP A 320 -0.63 5.40 11.24
C ASP A 320 0.68 5.91 11.88
N PRO A 321 0.70 7.08 12.56
CA PRO A 321 1.91 7.57 13.20
C PRO A 321 2.45 6.65 14.30
N TYR A 322 1.63 5.76 14.87
CA TYR A 322 2.09 4.71 15.78
C TYR A 322 2.56 3.44 15.04
N GLY A 323 1.98 3.16 13.87
CA GLY A 323 2.37 2.06 12.98
C GLY A 323 1.67 0.71 13.24
N ALA A 324 0.61 0.67 14.05
CA ALA A 324 -0.11 -0.58 14.35
C ALA A 324 -1.44 -0.72 13.59
N ARG A 325 -2.03 0.39 13.17
CA ARG A 325 -3.28 0.42 12.39
C ARG A 325 -2.95 0.49 10.92
N ALA A 326 -3.69 -0.24 10.09
CA ALA A 326 -3.40 -0.36 8.67
C ALA A 326 -4.36 0.46 7.81
N ASP A 327 -3.78 1.11 6.80
CA ASP A 327 -4.54 1.77 5.75
C ASP A 327 -5.34 0.74 4.95
N TRP A 328 -6.53 1.14 4.52
CA TRP A 328 -7.29 0.36 3.55
C TRP A 328 -6.58 0.42 2.20
N LEU A 329 -6.26 -0.74 1.67
CA LEU A 329 -5.73 -0.92 0.32
C LEU A 329 -6.59 -1.93 -0.41
N ALA A 330 -6.89 -1.67 -1.68
CA ALA A 330 -7.54 -2.64 -2.54
C ALA A 330 -7.08 -2.51 -3.98
N VAL A 331 -6.70 -3.63 -4.59
CA VAL A 331 -6.39 -3.73 -6.01
C VAL A 331 -7.08 -4.93 -6.63
N ALA A 332 -7.53 -4.76 -7.86
CA ALA A 332 -7.96 -5.84 -8.74
C ALA A 332 -7.36 -5.60 -10.13
N GLY A 333 -6.84 -6.65 -10.75
CA GLY A 333 -6.16 -6.57 -12.04
C GLY A 333 -6.21 -7.88 -12.81
N ILE A 334 -5.76 -7.80 -14.05
CA ILE A 334 -5.70 -8.94 -14.97
C ILE A 334 -4.24 -9.30 -15.17
N ALA A 335 -3.89 -10.56 -14.95
CA ALA A 335 -2.53 -11.04 -15.22
C ALA A 335 -2.23 -10.94 -16.71
N HIS A 336 -1.11 -10.33 -17.08
CA HIS A 336 -0.63 -10.30 -18.45
C HIS A 336 0.18 -11.57 -18.73
N PRO A 337 -0.26 -12.50 -19.61
CA PRO A 337 0.36 -13.83 -19.73
C PRO A 337 1.84 -13.79 -20.15
N GLU A 338 2.19 -13.00 -21.17
CA GLU A 338 3.58 -12.94 -21.66
C GLU A 338 4.55 -12.27 -20.68
N GLU A 339 4.18 -11.15 -20.07
CA GLU A 339 5.00 -10.48 -19.06
C GLU A 339 5.14 -11.34 -17.79
N THR A 340 4.06 -12.00 -17.36
CA THR A 340 4.09 -12.95 -16.25
C THR A 340 4.95 -14.18 -16.58
N ARG A 341 5.00 -14.63 -17.84
CA ARG A 341 5.90 -15.71 -18.27
C ARG A 341 7.37 -15.34 -18.08
N LYS A 342 7.76 -14.09 -18.35
CA LYS A 342 9.13 -13.60 -18.07
C LYS A 342 9.44 -13.68 -16.58
N MET A 343 8.48 -13.36 -15.71
CA MET A 343 8.66 -13.46 -14.25
C MET A 343 8.87 -14.90 -13.79
N ARG A 344 8.11 -15.85 -14.35
CA ARG A 344 8.30 -17.27 -14.06
C ARG A 344 9.71 -17.74 -14.39
N LEU A 345 10.23 -17.34 -15.55
CA LEU A 345 11.61 -17.67 -15.93
C LEU A 345 12.64 -17.03 -14.98
N LEU A 346 12.40 -15.80 -14.52
CA LEU A 346 13.27 -15.16 -13.52
C LEU A 346 13.24 -15.91 -12.19
N ILE A 347 12.08 -16.41 -11.75
CA ILE A 347 11.96 -17.26 -10.57
C ILE A 347 12.73 -18.58 -10.76
N GLU A 348 12.62 -19.21 -11.92
CA GLU A 348 13.38 -20.43 -12.25
C GLU A 348 14.90 -20.20 -12.22
N GLN A 349 15.35 -19.00 -12.60
CA GLN A 349 16.76 -18.59 -12.53
C GLN A 349 17.22 -18.13 -11.14
N SER A 350 16.29 -17.78 -10.24
CA SER A 350 16.60 -17.19 -8.93
C SER A 350 17.61 -17.98 -8.09
N PRO A 351 17.64 -19.35 -8.07
CA PRO A 351 18.65 -20.06 -7.28
C PRO A 351 20.08 -19.80 -7.77
N GLU A 352 20.28 -19.64 -9.07
CA GLU A 352 21.59 -19.31 -9.64
C GLU A 352 21.97 -17.87 -9.32
N LEU A 353 21.03 -16.93 -9.42
CA LEU A 353 21.24 -15.53 -9.04
C LEU A 353 21.62 -15.39 -7.56
N ILE A 354 20.95 -16.12 -6.68
CA ILE A 354 21.22 -16.09 -5.23
C ILE A 354 22.65 -16.55 -4.92
N ARG A 355 23.20 -17.50 -5.67
CA ARG A 355 24.60 -17.95 -5.53
C ARG A 355 25.63 -16.87 -5.89
N THR A 356 25.21 -15.80 -6.55
CA THR A 356 26.08 -14.66 -6.88
C THR A 356 26.01 -13.54 -5.85
N LEU A 357 25.06 -13.58 -4.91
CA LEU A 357 24.90 -12.54 -3.90
C LEU A 357 26.11 -12.48 -2.95
N PRO A 358 26.44 -11.31 -2.38
CA PRO A 358 27.70 -11.10 -1.66
C PRO A 358 27.83 -11.87 -0.34
N TRP A 359 26.76 -12.52 0.14
CA TRP A 359 26.78 -13.42 1.30
C TRP A 359 26.77 -14.91 0.94
N ALA A 360 26.78 -15.24 -0.35
CA ALA A 360 26.85 -16.60 -0.86
C ALA A 360 28.22 -17.24 -0.59
N ILE A 361 28.22 -18.54 -0.28
CA ILE A 361 29.45 -19.32 -0.02
C ILE A 361 29.40 -20.59 -0.89
N PRO A 362 30.33 -20.80 -1.84
CA PRO A 362 30.25 -21.87 -2.84
C PRO A 362 30.05 -23.28 -2.28
N ASP A 363 30.73 -23.62 -1.20
CA ASP A 363 30.75 -24.97 -0.64
C ASP A 363 29.67 -25.21 0.43
N GLU A 364 28.81 -24.23 0.70
CA GLU A 364 27.75 -24.32 1.71
C GLU A 364 26.36 -24.07 1.11
N ASN A 365 25.36 -24.85 1.55
CA ASN A 365 23.96 -24.69 1.13
C ASN A 365 23.79 -24.60 -0.41
N ASN A 366 24.44 -25.51 -1.14
CA ASN A 366 24.46 -25.54 -2.61
C ASN A 366 24.86 -24.19 -3.22
N GLY A 367 25.89 -23.55 -2.65
CA GLY A 367 26.43 -22.28 -3.11
C GLY A 367 25.72 -21.04 -2.59
N LYS A 368 24.59 -21.15 -1.89
CA LYS A 368 23.84 -20.00 -1.34
C LYS A 368 24.42 -19.50 0.00
N GLY A 369 25.25 -20.30 0.65
CA GLY A 369 25.80 -19.98 1.96
C GLY A 369 24.82 -20.09 3.13
N PRO A 370 25.31 -19.83 4.36
CA PRO A 370 24.59 -20.08 5.60
C PRO A 370 23.55 -19.01 5.95
N PHE A 371 23.60 -17.86 5.27
CA PHE A 371 22.66 -16.73 5.44
C PHE A 371 21.47 -16.78 4.48
N GLU A 372 21.30 -17.90 3.77
CA GLU A 372 20.11 -18.18 2.97
C GLU A 372 19.34 -19.39 3.52
N PRO A 373 18.01 -19.45 3.35
CA PRO A 373 17.24 -20.65 3.60
C PRO A 373 17.77 -21.85 2.78
N SER A 374 17.68 -23.06 3.35
CA SER A 374 18.09 -24.28 2.63
C SER A 374 17.18 -24.55 1.43
N GLU A 375 15.89 -24.36 1.63
CA GLU A 375 14.86 -24.41 0.60
C GLU A 375 14.36 -22.99 0.35
N LEU A 376 14.30 -22.59 -0.92
CA LEU A 376 13.73 -21.31 -1.31
C LEU A 376 12.25 -21.49 -1.52
N ASP A 377 11.45 -20.62 -0.91
CA ASP A 377 10.04 -20.53 -1.26
C ASP A 377 9.93 -20.06 -2.70
N VAL A 378 9.18 -20.78 -3.53
CA VAL A 378 8.88 -20.34 -4.90
C VAL A 378 7.69 -19.38 -4.80
N PRO A 379 7.91 -18.04 -4.93
CA PRO A 379 6.81 -17.10 -4.84
C PRO A 379 5.91 -17.26 -6.06
N ASP A 380 4.64 -16.88 -5.90
CA ASP A 380 3.83 -16.56 -7.08
C ASP A 380 4.15 -15.12 -7.49
N PHE A 381 4.41 -14.89 -8.77
CA PHE A 381 4.76 -13.58 -9.29
C PHE A 381 3.90 -13.29 -10.51
N ALA A 382 3.10 -12.23 -10.43
CA ALA A 382 2.25 -11.81 -11.53
C ALA A 382 2.54 -10.35 -11.93
N ILE A 383 2.65 -10.12 -13.23
CA ILE A 383 2.51 -8.77 -13.78
C ILE A 383 1.03 -8.57 -14.07
N ILE A 384 0.38 -7.68 -13.31
CA ILE A 384 -1.04 -7.39 -13.46
C ILE A 384 -1.24 -6.03 -14.13
N HIS A 385 -2.20 -5.97 -15.02
CA HIS A 385 -2.75 -4.72 -15.51
C HIS A 385 -3.93 -4.36 -14.62
N VAL A 386 -3.73 -3.32 -13.82
CA VAL A 386 -4.67 -2.87 -12.79
C VAL A 386 -5.96 -2.36 -13.45
N LEU A 387 -7.10 -2.86 -13.00
CA LEU A 387 -8.44 -2.36 -13.36
C LEU A 387 -8.95 -1.35 -12.33
N ALA A 388 -8.68 -1.60 -11.05
CA ALA A 388 -8.99 -0.71 -9.94
C ALA A 388 -7.87 -0.79 -8.91
N SER A 389 -7.40 0.36 -8.44
CA SER A 389 -6.50 0.51 -7.30
C SER A 389 -7.04 1.62 -6.41
N VAL A 390 -7.26 1.30 -5.14
CA VAL A 390 -7.88 2.15 -4.14
C VAL A 390 -7.02 2.11 -2.90
N SER A 391 -6.25 3.18 -2.74
CA SER A 391 -5.31 3.42 -1.65
C SER A 391 -4.97 4.91 -1.66
N SER A 392 -4.26 5.39 -0.64
CA SER A 392 -3.76 6.77 -0.62
C SER A 392 -2.75 7.06 -1.73
N THR A 393 -2.06 6.01 -2.19
CA THR A 393 -1.02 6.04 -3.21
C THR A 393 -1.30 4.96 -4.25
N VAL A 394 -1.12 5.24 -5.53
CA VAL A 394 -1.10 4.20 -6.56
C VAL A 394 0.31 3.62 -6.63
N TRP A 395 0.51 2.49 -5.96
CA TRP A 395 1.77 1.74 -5.91
C TRP A 395 2.19 1.21 -7.29
N GLU A 396 3.46 0.84 -7.43
CA GLU A 396 3.98 0.20 -8.66
C GLU A 396 4.05 -1.32 -8.55
N ALA A 397 4.22 -1.81 -7.33
CA ALA A 397 4.26 -3.23 -7.01
C ALA A 397 3.84 -3.47 -5.55
N MET A 398 3.62 -4.73 -5.20
CA MET A 398 3.37 -5.19 -3.83
C MET A 398 3.95 -6.59 -3.64
N ASN A 399 4.64 -6.81 -2.52
CA ASN A 399 4.99 -8.12 -1.98
C ASN A 399 4.13 -8.42 -0.76
N ILE A 400 3.44 -9.56 -0.79
CA ILE A 400 2.71 -10.09 0.36
C ILE A 400 3.33 -11.41 0.78
N THR A 401 3.96 -11.38 1.95
CA THR A 401 4.56 -12.54 2.60
C THR A 401 3.71 -12.93 3.81
N LEU A 402 3.30 -14.20 3.89
CA LEU A 402 2.47 -14.70 4.99
C LEU A 402 3.19 -15.81 5.75
N ASP A 403 3.58 -15.48 6.98
CA ASP A 403 4.10 -16.40 7.98
C ASP A 403 3.03 -16.64 9.07
N ASP A 404 3.11 -17.74 9.81
CA ASP A 404 2.41 -17.88 11.09
C ASP A 404 3.26 -17.39 12.27
N ASP A 405 2.65 -17.36 13.45
CA ASP A 405 3.30 -16.89 14.68
C ASP A 405 4.50 -17.77 15.10
N ASP A 406 4.56 -19.00 14.58
CA ASP A 406 5.69 -19.94 14.77
C ASP A 406 6.78 -19.76 13.70
N GLY A 407 6.63 -18.78 12.80
CA GLY A 407 7.59 -18.42 11.75
C GLY A 407 7.55 -19.33 10.52
N LYS A 408 6.51 -20.14 10.33
CA LYS A 408 6.35 -20.99 9.15
C LYS A 408 5.70 -20.22 8.00
N ARG A 409 6.34 -20.29 6.82
CA ARG A 409 5.82 -19.71 5.57
C ARG A 409 4.58 -20.45 5.07
N HIS A 410 3.53 -19.68 4.80
CA HIS A 410 2.32 -20.13 4.09
C HIS A 410 2.37 -19.82 2.60
N GLY A 411 3.04 -18.75 2.21
CA GLY A 411 3.26 -18.38 0.82
C GLY A 411 3.70 -16.94 0.64
N VAL A 412 4.16 -16.64 -0.59
CA VAL A 412 4.53 -15.29 -1.03
C VAL A 412 3.83 -15.02 -2.36
N LYS A 413 3.28 -13.81 -2.50
CA LYS A 413 2.73 -13.27 -3.75
C LYS A 413 3.35 -11.91 -4.07
N ASN A 414 3.90 -11.79 -5.26
CA ASN A 414 4.43 -10.55 -5.83
C ASN A 414 3.52 -10.08 -6.96
N LEU A 415 3.05 -8.84 -6.87
CA LEU A 415 2.19 -8.22 -7.87
C LEU A 415 2.85 -6.95 -8.39
N VAL A 416 3.22 -6.91 -9.66
CA VAL A 416 3.72 -5.70 -10.32
C VAL A 416 2.64 -5.11 -11.20
N PHE A 417 2.39 -3.81 -11.09
CA PHE A 417 1.32 -3.12 -11.81
C PHE A 417 1.81 -2.62 -13.16
N GLY A 418 1.90 -3.52 -14.14
CA GLY A 418 2.56 -3.29 -15.44
C GLY A 418 2.06 -2.04 -16.18
N ASN A 419 0.75 -1.82 -16.21
CA ASN A 419 0.15 -0.64 -16.87
C ASN A 419 0.36 0.68 -16.09
N ARG A 420 0.62 0.62 -14.78
CA ARG A 420 1.07 1.80 -14.00
C ARG A 420 2.57 2.04 -14.19
N MET A 421 3.39 1.00 -14.22
CA MET A 421 4.83 1.12 -14.47
C MET A 421 5.14 1.61 -15.88
N SER A 422 4.32 1.22 -16.86
CA SER A 422 4.42 1.69 -18.25
C SER A 422 4.34 3.22 -18.35
N LEU A 423 3.67 3.90 -17.41
CA LEU A 423 3.63 5.36 -17.39
C LEU A 423 4.98 6.01 -17.08
N ASN A 424 5.96 5.26 -16.56
CA ASN A 424 7.31 5.77 -16.34
C ASN A 424 8.07 6.02 -17.67
N SER A 425 7.59 5.48 -18.80
CA SER A 425 8.12 5.77 -20.13
C SER A 425 7.48 7.00 -20.80
N SER A 426 6.55 7.69 -20.11
CA SER A 426 5.80 8.80 -20.70
C SER A 426 6.74 9.91 -21.20
N PRO A 427 6.62 10.33 -22.48
CA PRO A 427 7.43 11.41 -23.02
C PRO A 427 7.26 12.69 -22.22
N GLY A 428 8.35 13.43 -22.04
CA GLY A 428 8.29 14.71 -21.36
C GLY A 428 8.08 14.60 -19.85
N ARG A 429 8.67 13.62 -19.14
CA ARG A 429 8.95 13.71 -17.69
C ARG A 429 10.19 14.55 -17.40
N PRO A 430 10.19 15.43 -16.38
CA PRO A 430 11.30 16.32 -16.16
C PRO A 430 12.47 15.58 -15.53
N CYS A 431 13.65 15.76 -16.13
CA CYS A 431 14.91 15.25 -15.61
C CYS A 431 15.67 16.41 -14.95
N TYR A 432 15.22 16.85 -13.77
CA TYR A 432 15.76 18.03 -13.09
C TYR A 432 17.22 17.86 -12.64
N TYR A 433 17.64 16.61 -12.39
CA TYR A 433 18.93 16.28 -11.81
C TYR A 433 19.83 15.47 -12.75
N VAL A 434 19.45 15.34 -14.03
CA VAL A 434 20.26 14.69 -15.07
C VAL A 434 20.82 15.77 -15.98
N HIS A 435 22.11 15.70 -16.30
CA HIS A 435 22.72 16.71 -17.16
C HIS A 435 22.03 16.69 -18.55
N PRO A 436 21.77 17.84 -19.19
CA PRO A 436 21.06 17.87 -20.47
C PRO A 436 21.68 17.02 -21.58
N SER A 437 22.99 16.76 -21.55
CA SER A 437 23.67 15.86 -22.50
C SER A 437 23.33 14.38 -22.32
N GLU A 438 22.84 13.98 -21.14
CA GLU A 438 22.53 12.59 -20.79
C GLU A 438 21.02 12.32 -20.79
N ALA A 439 20.20 13.38 -20.81
CA ALA A 439 18.77 13.29 -20.63
C ALA A 439 18.09 12.37 -21.66
N GLU A 440 18.47 12.41 -22.94
CA GLU A 440 17.88 11.54 -23.97
C GLU A 440 18.19 10.06 -23.71
N ALA A 441 19.46 9.74 -23.43
CA ALA A 441 19.89 8.38 -23.12
C ALA A 441 19.20 7.85 -21.85
N TYR A 442 19.22 8.66 -20.78
CA TYR A 442 18.56 8.34 -19.51
C TYR A 442 17.06 8.10 -19.70
N MET A 443 16.35 8.99 -20.39
CA MET A 443 14.91 8.80 -20.64
C MET A 443 14.62 7.54 -21.47
N GLY A 444 15.53 7.17 -22.38
CA GLY A 444 15.45 5.96 -23.18
C GLY A 444 15.55 4.67 -22.37
N CYS A 445 16.31 4.64 -21.27
CA CYS A 445 16.53 3.43 -20.46
C CYS A 445 15.86 3.44 -19.07
N ALA A 446 15.60 4.61 -18.46
CA ALA A 446 15.19 4.72 -17.06
C ALA A 446 13.93 3.91 -16.71
N HIS A 447 12.93 3.89 -17.61
CA HIS A 447 11.71 3.12 -17.39
C HIS A 447 11.94 1.60 -17.46
N ILE A 448 12.93 1.16 -18.26
CA ILE A 448 13.36 -0.23 -18.40
C ILE A 448 14.10 -0.65 -17.14
N SER A 449 15.12 0.13 -16.75
CA SER A 449 15.89 -0.09 -15.52
C SER A 449 14.99 -0.13 -14.29
N ARG A 450 13.98 0.77 -14.23
CA ARG A 450 12.99 0.77 -13.15
C ARG A 450 12.14 -0.50 -13.15
N PHE A 451 11.66 -0.96 -14.30
CA PHE A 451 10.84 -2.19 -14.37
C PHE A 451 11.63 -3.43 -13.95
N ILE A 452 12.82 -3.62 -14.51
CA ILE A 452 13.70 -4.75 -14.19
C ILE A 452 14.15 -4.66 -12.72
N GLY A 453 14.57 -3.48 -12.27
CA GLY A 453 14.96 -3.22 -10.89
C GLY A 453 13.85 -3.52 -9.90
N THR A 454 12.60 -3.10 -10.17
CA THR A 454 11.44 -3.46 -9.34
C THR A 454 11.21 -4.97 -9.34
N ALA A 455 11.26 -5.66 -10.48
CA ALA A 455 11.08 -7.10 -10.52
C ALA A 455 12.13 -7.84 -9.66
N ILE A 456 13.39 -7.42 -9.72
CA ILE A 456 14.48 -7.97 -8.89
C ILE A 456 14.28 -7.60 -7.42
N HIS A 457 13.91 -6.35 -7.12
CA HIS A 457 13.64 -5.86 -5.76
C HIS A 457 12.59 -6.72 -5.05
N GLU A 458 11.47 -7.01 -5.71
CA GLU A 458 10.39 -7.82 -5.13
C GLU A 458 10.76 -9.31 -5.01
N LEU A 459 11.39 -9.88 -6.06
CA LEU A 459 11.68 -11.31 -6.11
C LEU A 459 12.92 -11.70 -5.30
N VAL A 460 14.04 -11.04 -5.59
CA VAL A 460 15.37 -11.37 -5.04
C VAL A 460 15.72 -10.44 -3.91
N GLY A 461 15.29 -9.17 -3.91
CA GLY A 461 15.47 -8.29 -2.76
C GLY A 461 14.73 -8.83 -1.54
N HIS A 462 13.40 -8.66 -1.48
CA HIS A 462 12.58 -9.14 -0.35
C HIS A 462 12.56 -10.66 -0.18
N GLY A 463 12.71 -11.43 -1.27
CA GLY A 463 12.66 -12.89 -1.23
C GLY A 463 13.94 -13.60 -0.76
N THR A 464 15.01 -12.88 -0.44
CA THR A 464 16.30 -13.46 -0.01
C THR A 464 16.70 -13.03 1.39
N GLY A 465 17.62 -13.79 1.98
CA GLY A 465 18.14 -13.55 3.31
C GLY A 465 17.38 -14.31 4.39
N LYS A 466 18.15 -15.03 5.21
CA LYS A 466 17.64 -15.79 6.35
C LYS A 466 17.83 -15.01 7.64
N LEU A 467 16.76 -14.90 8.43
CA LEU A 467 16.86 -14.46 9.82
C LEU A 467 17.34 -15.64 10.67
N LEU A 468 18.51 -15.51 11.27
CA LEU A 468 19.06 -16.51 12.19
C LEU A 468 18.36 -16.37 13.53
N ALA A 469 17.77 -17.45 14.03
CA ALA A 469 16.89 -17.41 15.20
C ALA A 469 17.04 -18.64 16.09
N GLU A 470 16.83 -18.42 17.39
CA GLU A 470 16.44 -19.46 18.34
C GLU A 470 14.93 -19.65 18.27
N THR A 471 14.48 -20.70 17.58
CA THR A 471 13.06 -20.98 17.31
C THR A 471 12.33 -21.61 18.50
N GLY A 472 13.06 -21.93 19.56
CA GLY A 472 12.57 -22.45 20.82
C GLY A 472 13.76 -22.73 21.74
N PRO A 473 13.54 -22.95 23.05
CA PRO A 473 14.64 -23.07 24.02
C PRO A 473 15.73 -24.07 23.58
N GLY A 474 16.92 -23.56 23.28
CA GLY A 474 18.08 -24.32 22.81
C GLY A 474 18.00 -24.88 21.38
N THR A 475 16.99 -24.48 20.61
CA THR A 475 16.73 -24.94 19.23
C THR A 475 16.94 -23.78 18.26
N PHE A 476 17.88 -23.94 17.34
CA PHE A 476 18.27 -22.89 16.40
C PHE A 476 17.95 -23.31 14.97
N ASN A 477 17.56 -22.34 14.13
CA ASN A 477 17.38 -22.58 12.71
C ASN A 477 18.71 -22.63 11.92
N PHE A 478 19.86 -22.59 12.60
CA PHE A 478 21.21 -22.63 12.04
C PHE A 478 22.15 -23.50 12.89
N ASP A 479 23.35 -23.82 12.39
CA ASP A 479 24.35 -24.55 13.18
C ASP A 479 24.92 -23.65 14.28
N HIS A 480 24.33 -23.74 15.47
CA HIS A 480 24.78 -22.97 16.64
C HIS A 480 26.13 -23.44 17.19
N LYS A 481 26.52 -24.71 16.94
CA LYS A 481 27.81 -25.23 17.40
C LYS A 481 28.95 -24.71 16.53
N ASN A 482 28.74 -24.70 15.21
CA ASN A 482 29.65 -24.12 14.23
C ASN A 482 28.99 -22.90 13.59
N ARG A 483 28.94 -21.82 14.36
CA ARG A 483 28.22 -20.60 13.96
C ARG A 483 28.73 -20.06 12.63
N PRO A 484 27.82 -19.64 11.72
CA PRO A 484 28.17 -19.00 10.46
C PRO A 484 29.18 -17.86 10.64
N ILE A 485 30.15 -17.77 9.74
CA ILE A 485 31.12 -16.67 9.72
C ILE A 485 30.49 -15.46 9.03
N SER A 486 30.49 -14.31 9.71
CA SER A 486 29.99 -13.08 9.09
C SER A 486 30.91 -12.65 7.94
N PRO A 487 30.37 -12.35 6.74
CA PRO A 487 31.16 -11.83 5.62
C PRO A 487 31.67 -10.40 5.89
N ILE A 488 31.12 -9.71 6.90
CA ILE A 488 31.50 -8.35 7.28
C ILE A 488 32.66 -8.37 8.29
N THR A 489 32.57 -9.22 9.32
CA THR A 489 33.54 -9.21 10.42
C THR A 489 34.61 -10.30 10.29
N GLY A 490 34.40 -11.32 9.46
CA GLY A 490 35.29 -12.48 9.37
C GLY A 490 35.28 -13.38 10.61
N HIS A 491 34.33 -13.16 11.54
CA HIS A 491 34.22 -13.92 12.79
C HIS A 491 32.87 -14.66 12.88
N PRO A 492 32.77 -15.73 13.68
CA PRO A 492 31.49 -16.37 13.96
C PRO A 492 30.48 -15.37 14.54
N ILE A 493 29.24 -15.43 14.04
CA ILE A 493 28.16 -14.56 14.54
C ILE A 493 27.96 -14.70 16.05
N GLN A 494 27.57 -13.59 16.69
CA GLN A 494 27.36 -13.54 18.14
C GLN A 494 25.92 -13.20 18.54
N THR A 495 25.07 -12.85 17.57
CA THR A 495 23.69 -12.42 17.77
C THR A 495 22.76 -13.15 16.80
N TRP A 496 21.51 -13.33 17.23
CA TRP A 496 20.38 -13.95 16.50
C TRP A 496 19.09 -13.43 17.14
N TYR A 497 17.95 -13.72 16.52
CA TYR A 497 16.64 -13.43 17.09
C TYR A 497 16.31 -14.42 18.21
N GLU A 498 15.89 -13.91 19.36
CA GLU A 498 15.41 -14.71 20.50
C GLU A 498 13.98 -15.22 20.26
N PRO A 499 13.50 -16.22 21.03
CA PRO A 499 12.14 -16.74 20.88
C PRO A 499 11.08 -15.63 21.00
N GLY A 500 10.28 -15.47 19.94
CA GLY A 500 9.22 -14.45 19.84
C GLY A 500 9.66 -13.09 19.31
N GLU A 501 10.96 -12.88 19.08
CA GLU A 501 11.44 -11.70 18.36
C GLU A 501 11.18 -11.81 16.86
N THR A 502 10.85 -10.68 16.24
CA THR A 502 10.63 -10.53 14.80
C THR A 502 11.49 -9.39 14.27
N TRP A 503 11.64 -9.31 12.94
CA TRP A 503 12.28 -8.16 12.27
C TRP A 503 11.78 -6.82 12.81
N ASN A 504 10.45 -6.67 12.90
CA ASN A 504 9.80 -5.45 13.37
C ASN A 504 10.03 -5.20 14.87
N SER A 505 10.04 -6.23 15.72
CA SER A 505 10.24 -6.01 17.17
C SER A 505 11.67 -5.56 17.49
N VAL A 506 12.67 -6.01 16.73
CA VAL A 506 14.08 -5.68 16.95
C VAL A 506 14.47 -4.36 16.29
N PHE A 507 14.14 -4.17 15.01
CA PHE A 507 14.51 -2.95 14.27
C PHE A 507 13.56 -1.78 14.56
N GLY A 508 12.38 -2.04 15.13
CA GLY A 508 11.39 -1.03 15.49
C GLY A 508 11.07 -0.12 14.31
N LYS A 509 11.20 1.20 14.52
CA LYS A 509 10.87 2.22 13.50
C LYS A 509 11.78 2.21 12.27
N LEU A 510 12.96 1.59 12.36
CA LEU A 510 13.89 1.49 11.23
C LEU A 510 13.59 0.27 10.34
N ALA A 511 12.74 -0.65 10.80
CA ALA A 511 12.48 -1.92 10.12
C ALA A 511 12.09 -1.74 8.64
N PRO A 512 11.14 -0.86 8.25
CA PRO A 512 10.79 -0.67 6.85
C PRO A 512 11.95 -0.08 6.04
N THR A 513 12.56 1.02 6.52
CA THR A 513 13.63 1.72 5.81
C THR A 513 14.85 0.84 5.56
N VAL A 514 15.24 0.00 6.53
CA VAL A 514 16.39 -0.90 6.38
C VAL A 514 16.09 -1.99 5.36
N GLU A 515 14.88 -2.57 5.39
CA GLU A 515 14.48 -3.63 4.47
C GLU A 515 14.36 -3.13 3.03
N GLU A 516 13.73 -1.97 2.82
CA GLU A 516 13.66 -1.31 1.51
C GLU A 516 15.06 -1.01 0.96
N CYS A 517 15.95 -0.45 1.80
CA CYS A 517 17.33 -0.15 1.40
C CYS A 517 18.06 -1.42 0.93
N ARG A 518 17.92 -2.53 1.69
CA ARG A 518 18.51 -3.83 1.32
C ARG A 518 17.98 -4.32 -0.03
N ALA A 519 16.66 -4.32 -0.23
CA ALA A 519 16.05 -4.79 -1.47
C ALA A 519 16.45 -3.92 -2.69
N PHE A 520 16.54 -2.59 -2.53
CA PHE A 520 17.09 -1.71 -3.55
C PHE A 520 18.56 -2.03 -3.87
N LEU A 521 19.41 -2.26 -2.87
CA LEU A 521 20.82 -2.57 -3.10
C LEU A 521 21.00 -3.90 -3.85
N VAL A 522 20.19 -4.92 -3.55
CA VAL A 522 20.19 -6.19 -4.30
C VAL A 522 19.80 -5.97 -5.76
N ALA A 523 18.75 -5.18 -6.02
CA ALA A 523 18.34 -4.85 -7.38
C ALA A 523 19.45 -4.12 -8.17
N ASN A 524 20.15 -3.17 -7.53
CA ASN A 524 21.28 -2.46 -8.13
C ASN A 524 22.48 -3.40 -8.37
N TYR A 525 22.76 -4.32 -7.44
CA TYR A 525 23.85 -5.29 -7.57
C TYR A 525 23.66 -6.22 -8.78
N LEU A 526 22.41 -6.55 -9.12
CA LEU A 526 22.07 -7.43 -10.24
C LEU A 526 21.67 -6.65 -11.53
N ALA A 527 21.77 -5.32 -11.53
CA ALA A 527 21.22 -4.48 -12.59
C ALA A 527 21.88 -4.69 -13.96
N ASP A 528 23.17 -5.02 -14.01
CA ASP A 528 23.94 -5.26 -15.23
C ASP A 528 24.09 -6.76 -15.58
N ASN A 529 23.33 -7.62 -14.90
CA ASN A 529 23.33 -9.06 -15.20
C ASN A 529 22.76 -9.33 -16.59
N LYS A 530 23.61 -9.78 -17.52
CA LYS A 530 23.27 -9.98 -18.93
C LYS A 530 22.18 -11.04 -19.15
N ASP A 531 22.11 -12.07 -18.31
CA ASP A 531 21.09 -13.11 -18.43
C ASP A 531 19.71 -12.57 -18.04
N ILE A 532 19.66 -11.74 -16.99
CA ILE A 532 18.44 -11.03 -16.61
C ILE A 532 18.04 -10.07 -17.73
N LEU A 533 18.93 -9.19 -18.19
CA LEU A 533 18.61 -8.22 -19.25
C LEU A 533 18.07 -8.92 -20.52
N ALA A 534 18.71 -10.00 -20.95
CA ALA A 534 18.29 -10.78 -22.11
C ALA A 534 16.89 -11.40 -21.91
N LEU A 535 16.56 -11.87 -20.70
CA LEU A 535 15.23 -12.40 -20.38
C LEU A 535 14.13 -11.34 -20.59
N PHE A 536 14.43 -10.07 -20.29
CA PHE A 536 13.49 -8.97 -20.52
C PHE A 536 13.44 -8.48 -21.96
N GLY A 537 14.37 -8.94 -22.82
CA GLY A 537 14.45 -8.59 -24.24
C GLY A 537 15.56 -7.59 -24.57
N TYR A 538 16.51 -7.38 -23.65
CA TYR A 538 17.61 -6.45 -23.79
C TYR A 538 18.94 -7.22 -23.89
N ASP A 539 19.42 -7.40 -25.11
CA ASP A 539 20.69 -8.04 -25.43
C ASP A 539 21.59 -7.13 -26.29
N GLN A 540 22.73 -7.65 -26.75
CA GLN A 540 23.71 -6.92 -27.56
C GLN A 540 23.13 -6.40 -28.91
N ASN A 541 21.99 -6.93 -29.36
CA ASN A 541 21.34 -6.61 -30.63
C ASN A 541 20.06 -5.76 -30.45
N SER A 542 19.68 -5.46 -29.22
CA SER A 542 18.49 -4.68 -28.87
C SER A 542 18.78 -3.18 -28.78
N LYS A 543 17.75 -2.37 -28.54
CA LYS A 543 17.90 -0.93 -28.27
C LYS A 543 16.98 -0.52 -27.12
N PRO A 544 17.51 -0.12 -25.94
CA PRO A 544 18.94 -0.06 -25.58
C PRO A 544 19.60 -1.45 -25.54
N THR A 545 20.91 -1.53 -25.74
CA THR A 545 21.68 -2.79 -25.67
C THR A 545 21.93 -3.21 -24.22
N SER A 546 22.32 -4.47 -23.99
CA SER A 546 22.74 -4.93 -22.65
C SER A 546 24.04 -4.30 -22.13
N ASP A 547 24.80 -3.60 -22.99
CA ASP A 547 26.03 -2.90 -22.62
C ASP A 547 25.82 -1.37 -22.51
N ASP A 548 24.61 -0.87 -22.79
CA ASP A 548 24.23 0.53 -22.61
C ASP A 548 24.10 0.81 -21.09
N ARG A 549 25.24 0.96 -20.43
CA ARG A 549 25.35 1.30 -19.00
C ARG A 549 24.87 2.74 -18.77
N GLU A 550 24.32 3.00 -17.58
CA GLU A 550 23.95 4.36 -17.14
C GLU A 550 25.13 5.35 -17.20
N TYR A 551 26.37 4.86 -17.24
CA TYR A 551 27.57 5.67 -17.47
C TYR A 551 28.53 4.97 -18.43
N PRO A 552 29.06 5.66 -19.47
CA PRO A 552 30.23 5.18 -20.17
C PRO A 552 31.38 5.05 -19.19
N ASP A 553 32.13 3.94 -19.30
CA ASP A 553 33.36 3.69 -18.57
C ASP A 553 34.46 4.62 -19.12
N ASP A 554 34.30 5.92 -18.90
CA ASP A 554 35.28 6.95 -19.29
C ASP A 554 36.41 6.94 -18.26
N GLY A 555 37.17 5.84 -18.24
CA GLY A 555 38.51 5.71 -17.67
C GLY A 555 38.88 6.70 -16.56
N ALA A 556 38.12 6.71 -15.47
CA ALA A 556 38.41 7.55 -14.32
C ALA A 556 39.68 7.00 -13.64
N THR A 557 40.80 7.59 -14.04
CA THR A 557 42.09 7.51 -13.37
C THR A 557 41.94 7.64 -11.87
N GLU A 558 42.59 6.72 -11.15
CA GLU A 558 43.00 6.76 -9.75
C GLU A 558 42.54 8.00 -8.97
N VAL A 559 41.58 7.80 -8.07
CA VAL A 559 41.35 8.74 -6.97
C VAL A 559 42.59 8.68 -6.07
N PRO A 560 43.35 9.78 -5.88
CA PRO A 560 44.47 9.78 -4.95
C PRO A 560 43.93 9.58 -3.53
N THR A 561 44.59 8.68 -2.80
CA THR A 561 44.35 8.28 -1.40
C THR A 561 44.13 9.44 -0.43
#